data_AF-A0A7V7S4Z9-F1
#
_entry.id   AF-A0A7V7S4Z9-F1
#
_cell.length_a   1.000
_cell.length_b   1.000
_cell.length_c   1.000
_cell.angle_alpha   90.00
_cell.angle_beta   90.00
_cell.angle_gamma   90.00
#
_symmetry.space_group_name_H-M   'P 1'
#
loop_
_entity.id
_entity.type
_entity.pdbx_description
1 polymer ?
#
loop_
_entity_poly.entity_id
_entity_poly.type
_entity_poly.pdbx_seq_one_letter_code
_entity_poly.pdbx_strand_id
1 'polypeptide(L)'
;MLDKLMIVAHPDDESIFGGATLIKEPGWKVICLTNGDYPIRANEFYTAMKLIGVSCEIWDYPDQYDGNFNKLQLLKDLSKVFQKNSFNCIVTHNLQGEYGHSQHKSLSKILHEQNYDNLYIFNKSSAILPYKLLRKKLNLLSIYKSQIKGNIEQLMDYIVYESVVLYVNHSIEL
;
A
#
# COMPACT_ATOMS: atom_id res chain seq x y z
N MET A 1 -14.01 12.12 7.55
CA MET A 1 -12.67 12.58 7.97
C MET A 1 -11.66 11.63 7.37
N LEU A 2 -10.49 12.09 6.94
CA LEU A 2 -9.40 11.22 6.49
C LEU A 2 -8.50 10.95 7.70
N ASP A 3 -8.70 9.81 8.33
CA ASP A 3 -8.00 9.39 9.56
C ASP A 3 -7.14 8.14 9.37
N LYS A 4 -7.13 7.55 8.17
CA LYS A 4 -6.29 6.38 7.85
C LYS A 4 -5.40 6.67 6.65
N LEU A 5 -4.16 6.20 6.71
CA LEU A 5 -3.16 6.39 5.67
C LEU A 5 -2.63 5.04 5.20
N MET A 6 -2.59 4.82 3.90
CA MET A 6 -1.89 3.69 3.30
C MET A 6 -0.77 4.24 2.42
N ILE A 7 0.46 3.75 2.63
CA ILE A 7 1.65 4.19 1.90
C ILE A 7 2.20 2.98 1.17
N VAL A 8 2.31 3.07 -0.16
CA VAL A 8 2.77 1.97 -1.03
C VAL A 8 3.86 2.42 -1.98
N ALA A 9 4.70 1.48 -2.40
CA ALA A 9 5.82 1.79 -3.28
C ALA A 9 5.36 2.09 -4.72
N HIS A 10 4.55 1.22 -5.32
CA HIS A 10 4.19 1.27 -6.73
C HIS A 10 2.68 1.31 -6.96
N PRO A 11 2.21 1.85 -8.10
CA PRO A 11 0.82 1.77 -8.50
C PRO A 11 0.38 0.32 -8.67
N ASP A 12 -0.70 -0.11 -8.00
CA ASP A 12 -1.25 -1.47 -7.90
C ASP A 12 -1.05 -2.13 -6.54
N ASP A 13 0.02 -1.81 -5.81
CA ASP A 13 0.32 -2.39 -4.49
C ASP A 13 -0.84 -2.17 -3.51
N GLU A 14 -1.45 -0.98 -3.54
CA GLU A 14 -2.57 -0.65 -2.66
C GLU A 14 -3.79 -1.53 -2.92
N SER A 15 -3.98 -1.95 -4.17
CA SER A 15 -5.10 -2.80 -4.58
C SER A 15 -4.78 -4.29 -4.45
N ILE A 16 -3.53 -4.70 -4.68
CA ILE A 16 -3.07 -6.08 -4.53
C ILE A 16 -3.06 -6.47 -3.06
N PHE A 17 -2.44 -5.65 -2.21
CA PHE A 17 -2.19 -5.98 -0.80
C PHE A 17 -3.18 -5.34 0.19
N GLY A 18 -3.89 -4.28 -0.21
CA GLY A 18 -4.80 -3.55 0.67
C GLY A 18 -6.21 -3.30 0.10
N GLY A 19 -6.51 -3.78 -1.11
CA GLY A 19 -7.71 -3.37 -1.84
C GLY A 19 -9.01 -3.72 -1.11
N ALA A 20 -9.09 -4.89 -0.46
CA ALA A 20 -10.27 -5.25 0.33
C ALA A 20 -10.41 -4.40 1.58
N THR A 21 -9.30 -4.03 2.22
CA THR A 21 -9.25 -3.10 3.35
C THR A 21 -9.74 -1.72 2.96
N LEU A 22 -9.29 -1.18 1.82
CA LEU A 22 -9.74 0.10 1.26
C LEU A 22 -11.24 0.09 0.92
N ILE A 23 -11.77 -1.02 0.39
CA ILE A 23 -13.19 -1.16 0.01
C ILE A 23 -14.10 -1.26 1.24
N LYS A 24 -13.64 -1.91 2.32
CA LYS A 24 -14.46 -2.19 3.51
C LYS A 24 -14.70 -0.95 4.36
N GLU A 25 -13.70 -0.09 4.46
CA GLU A 25 -13.69 0.97 5.46
C GLU A 25 -13.52 2.34 4.81
N PRO A 26 -14.27 3.37 5.24
CA PRO A 26 -14.02 4.73 4.82
C PRO A 26 -12.82 5.33 5.57
N GLY A 27 -12.41 6.54 5.17
CA GLY A 27 -11.43 7.36 5.89
C GLY A 27 -10.00 7.25 5.35
N TRP A 28 -9.78 6.51 4.27
CA TRP A 28 -8.46 6.30 3.69
C TRP A 28 -7.98 7.46 2.82
N LYS A 29 -6.70 7.82 3.04
CA LYS A 29 -5.83 8.41 2.03
C LYS A 29 -4.78 7.36 1.61
N VAL A 30 -4.54 7.21 0.31
CA VAL A 30 -3.44 6.41 -0.23
C VAL A 30 -2.34 7.33 -0.77
N ILE A 31 -1.08 7.02 -0.47
CA ILE A 31 0.08 7.64 -1.09
C ILE A 31 0.88 6.56 -1.80
N CYS A 32 1.02 6.67 -3.12
CA CYS A 32 1.89 5.83 -3.93
C CYS A 32 3.19 6.60 -4.21
N LEU A 33 4.36 6.01 -3.95
CA LEU A 33 5.63 6.75 -3.97
C LEU A 33 6.24 6.95 -5.37
N THR A 34 5.97 6.05 -6.31
CA THR A 34 6.65 6.02 -7.61
C THR A 34 5.66 6.19 -8.77
N ASN A 35 6.21 6.39 -9.97
CA ASN A 35 5.49 6.38 -11.25
C ASN A 35 4.42 7.47 -11.40
N GLY A 36 4.63 8.62 -10.77
CA GLY A 36 3.72 9.76 -10.89
C GLY A 36 3.81 10.44 -12.26
N ASP A 37 4.97 10.39 -12.91
CA ASP A 37 5.22 10.88 -14.26
C ASP A 37 4.94 9.83 -15.36
N TYR A 38 4.79 8.55 -14.98
CA TYR A 38 4.51 7.46 -15.91
C TYR A 38 3.01 7.42 -16.26
N PRO A 39 2.59 7.88 -17.47
CA PRO A 39 1.19 8.27 -17.68
C PRO A 39 0.18 7.12 -17.56
N ILE A 40 0.54 5.92 -18.02
CA ILE A 40 -0.36 4.75 -17.98
C ILE A 40 -0.57 4.31 -16.52
N ARG A 41 0.52 4.17 -15.76
CA ARG A 41 0.53 3.69 -14.38
C ARG A 41 -0.19 4.67 -13.45
N ALA A 42 0.13 5.97 -13.57
CA ALA A 42 -0.55 7.02 -12.82
C ALA A 42 -2.06 7.08 -13.14
N ASN A 43 -2.45 6.97 -14.42
CA ASN A 43 -3.85 6.99 -14.81
C ASN A 43 -4.63 5.77 -14.27
N GLU A 44 -4.04 4.57 -14.32
CA GLU A 44 -4.65 3.37 -13.73
C GLU A 44 -4.84 3.53 -12.23
N PHE A 45 -3.84 4.04 -11.51
CA PHE A 45 -3.94 4.32 -10.07
C PHE A 45 -5.07 5.28 -9.72
N TYR A 46 -5.11 6.44 -10.37
CA TYR A 46 -6.17 7.41 -10.13
C TYR A 46 -7.55 6.86 -10.48
N THR A 47 -7.66 6.07 -11.56
CA THR A 47 -8.92 5.43 -11.95
C THR A 47 -9.36 4.41 -10.90
N ALA A 48 -8.43 3.61 -10.37
CA ALA A 48 -8.69 2.60 -9.34
C ALA A 48 -9.17 3.26 -8.03
N MET A 49 -8.45 4.27 -7.55
CA MET A 49 -8.82 4.99 -6.33
C MET A 49 -10.14 5.73 -6.46
N LYS A 50 -10.42 6.33 -7.63
CA LYS A 50 -11.70 6.96 -7.94
C LYS A 50 -12.86 5.95 -7.94
N LEU A 51 -12.66 4.75 -8.48
CA LEU A 51 -13.68 3.70 -8.53
C LEU A 51 -14.21 3.33 -7.14
N ILE A 52 -13.35 3.35 -6.13
CA ILE A 52 -13.72 3.01 -4.74
C ILE A 52 -13.89 4.24 -3.83
N GLY A 53 -13.78 5.45 -4.38
CA GLY A 53 -13.99 6.70 -3.64
C GLY A 53 -12.92 7.01 -2.60
N VAL A 54 -11.68 6.55 -2.80
CA VAL A 54 -10.56 6.73 -1.87
C VAL A 54 -9.74 7.97 -2.26
N SER A 55 -9.41 8.81 -1.27
CA SER A 55 -8.50 9.93 -1.48
C SER A 55 -7.11 9.40 -1.80
N CYS A 56 -6.43 9.97 -2.79
CA CYS A 56 -5.12 9.48 -3.17
C CYS A 56 -4.17 10.59 -3.62
N GLU A 57 -2.88 10.27 -3.59
CA GLU A 57 -1.79 11.08 -4.11
C GLU A 57 -0.74 10.11 -4.66
N ILE A 58 -0.19 10.41 -5.84
CA ILE A 58 0.94 9.68 -6.41
C ILE A 58 2.13 10.63 -6.49
N TRP A 59 3.29 10.15 -6.07
CA TRP A 59 4.56 10.85 -6.15
C TRP A 59 5.43 10.23 -7.24
N ASP A 60 6.61 10.80 -7.42
CA ASP A 60 7.49 10.46 -8.53
C ASP A 60 8.92 10.17 -8.08
N TYR A 61 9.04 9.34 -7.04
CA TYR A 61 10.34 8.80 -6.65
C TYR A 61 10.81 7.80 -7.72
N PRO A 62 12.14 7.63 -7.90
CA PRO A 62 12.66 6.66 -8.85
C PRO A 62 12.12 5.24 -8.60
N ASP A 63 11.55 4.63 -9.63
CA ASP A 63 11.18 3.20 -9.65
C ASP A 63 12.39 2.36 -10.07
N GLN A 64 12.82 1.45 -9.20
CA GLN A 64 14.04 0.68 -9.35
C GLN A 64 13.87 -0.72 -8.75
N TYR A 65 14.05 -1.75 -9.60
CA TYR A 65 13.91 -3.15 -9.19
C TYR A 65 14.81 -3.57 -8.01
N ASP A 66 16.05 -3.05 -7.95
CA ASP A 66 16.98 -3.23 -6.83
C ASP A 66 17.34 -1.86 -6.20
N GLY A 67 16.30 -1.11 -5.84
CA GLY A 67 16.41 0.26 -5.37
C GLY A 67 16.09 0.44 -3.89
N ASN A 68 16.42 1.63 -3.40
CA ASN A 68 16.06 2.09 -2.07
C ASN A 68 15.48 3.50 -2.12
N PHE A 69 14.53 3.79 -1.24
CA PHE A 69 14.09 5.16 -1.06
C PHE A 69 15.09 5.95 -0.22
N ASN A 70 15.29 7.22 -0.58
CA ASN A 70 16.05 8.14 0.25
C ASN A 70 15.23 8.44 1.53
N LYS A 71 15.65 7.85 2.65
CA LYS A 71 14.97 7.98 3.95
C LYS A 71 14.72 9.44 4.35
N LEU A 72 15.73 10.30 4.27
CA LEU A 72 15.61 11.69 4.72
C LEU A 72 14.60 12.47 3.87
N GLN A 73 14.64 12.27 2.55
CA GLN A 73 13.71 12.92 1.63
C GLN A 73 12.27 12.40 1.85
N LEU A 74 12.09 11.08 1.95
CA LEU A 74 10.79 10.47 2.17
C LEU A 74 10.14 10.96 3.48
N LEU A 75 10.87 10.95 4.59
CA LEU A 75 10.35 11.43 5.87
C LEU A 75 10.04 12.93 5.84
N LYS A 76 10.84 13.73 5.14
CA LYS A 76 10.57 15.16 4.95
C LYS A 76 9.26 15.38 4.21
N ASP A 77 8.97 14.62 3.15
CA ASP A 77 7.73 14.77 2.39
C ASP A 77 6.52 14.22 3.15
N LEU A 78 6.65 13.06 3.81
CA LEU A 78 5.61 12.51 4.68
C LEU A 78 5.25 13.47 5.83
N SER A 79 6.22 14.20 6.39
CA SER A 79 5.94 15.18 7.45
C SER A 79 4.91 16.24 7.03
N LYS A 80 4.90 16.64 5.75
CA LYS A 80 3.92 17.60 5.20
C LYS A 80 2.51 17.00 5.13
N VAL A 81 2.41 15.67 5.00
CA VAL A 81 1.14 14.94 5.00
C VAL A 81 0.61 14.85 6.43
N PHE A 82 1.46 14.46 7.38
CA PHE A 82 1.11 14.36 8.81
C PHE A 82 0.77 15.71 9.46
N GLN A 83 1.36 16.82 8.99
CA GLN A 83 0.99 18.16 9.47
C GLN A 83 -0.45 18.54 9.13
N LYS A 84 -1.01 17.98 8.05
CA LYS A 84 -2.37 18.31 7.57
C LYS A 84 -3.43 17.41 8.18
N ASN A 85 -3.08 16.20 8.62
CA ASN A 85 -4.01 15.21 9.14
C ASN A 85 -3.35 14.36 10.24
N SER A 86 -4.07 14.09 11.31
CA SER A 86 -3.71 13.02 12.25
C SER A 86 -4.27 11.69 11.74
N PHE A 87 -3.42 10.66 11.69
CA PHE A 87 -3.83 9.31 11.28
C PHE A 87 -3.85 8.37 12.47
N ASN A 88 -4.96 7.67 12.67
CA ASN A 88 -5.12 6.63 13.68
C ASN A 88 -4.75 5.23 13.17
N CYS A 89 -4.52 5.07 11.87
CA CYS A 89 -4.06 3.85 11.23
C CYS A 89 -3.12 4.19 10.07
N ILE A 90 -1.92 3.64 10.08
CA ILE A 90 -0.94 3.77 9.00
C ILE A 90 -0.65 2.37 8.46
N VAL A 91 -0.90 2.10 7.17
CA VAL A 91 -0.65 0.80 6.54
C VAL A 91 0.50 0.92 5.55
N THR A 92 1.40 -0.06 5.55
CA THR A 92 2.51 -0.18 4.58
C THR A 92 2.89 -1.64 4.33
N HIS A 93 3.89 -1.87 3.49
CA HIS A 93 4.52 -3.16 3.27
C HIS A 93 5.11 -3.77 4.54
N ASN A 94 5.13 -5.11 4.62
CA ASN A 94 5.85 -5.82 5.67
C ASN A 94 7.37 -5.82 5.43
N LEU A 95 8.14 -6.18 6.45
CA LEU A 95 9.61 -6.19 6.39
C LEU A 95 10.19 -7.18 5.37
N GLN A 96 9.41 -8.18 4.92
CA GLN A 96 9.82 -9.10 3.86
C GLN A 96 9.55 -8.53 2.45
N GLY A 97 8.78 -7.45 2.34
CA GLY A 97 8.37 -6.85 1.07
C GLY A 97 7.45 -7.76 0.25
N GLU A 98 6.59 -8.51 0.93
CA GLU A 98 5.62 -9.48 0.38
C GLU A 98 6.26 -10.58 -0.50
N TYR A 99 6.60 -10.27 -1.74
CA TYR A 99 7.30 -11.18 -2.66
C TYR A 99 8.81 -10.88 -2.75
N GLY A 100 9.33 -10.04 -1.85
CA GLY A 100 10.76 -9.81 -1.71
C GLY A 100 11.29 -8.55 -2.40
N HIS A 101 10.41 -7.68 -2.92
CA HIS A 101 10.81 -6.49 -3.68
C HIS A 101 11.66 -5.52 -2.84
N SER A 102 12.75 -5.02 -3.40
CA SER A 102 13.72 -4.16 -2.72
C SER A 102 13.08 -2.87 -2.20
N GLN A 103 12.31 -2.18 -3.04
CA GLN A 103 11.65 -0.94 -2.65
C GLN A 103 10.51 -1.12 -1.64
N HIS A 104 9.85 -2.29 -1.61
CA HIS A 104 8.87 -2.61 -0.56
C HIS A 104 9.57 -2.72 0.79
N LYS A 105 10.69 -3.47 0.83
CA LYS A 105 11.53 -3.60 2.03
C LYS A 105 12.09 -2.25 2.47
N SER A 106 12.53 -1.42 1.52
CA SER A 106 13.08 -0.09 1.77
C SER A 106 12.05 0.83 2.43
N LEU A 107 10.85 0.96 1.83
CA LEU A 107 9.73 1.72 2.40
C LEU A 107 9.33 1.15 3.77
N SER A 108 9.17 -0.17 3.86
CA SER A 108 8.81 -0.84 5.10
C SER A 108 9.79 -0.48 6.22
N LYS A 109 11.09 -0.66 5.99
CA LYS A 109 12.12 -0.34 6.98
C LYS A 109 12.05 1.12 7.45
N ILE A 110 11.91 2.06 6.53
CA ILE A 110 11.84 3.49 6.86
C ILE A 110 10.67 3.79 7.81
N LEU A 111 9.49 3.21 7.56
CA LEU A 111 8.30 3.43 8.38
C LEU A 111 8.35 2.69 9.72
N HIS A 112 8.89 1.48 9.77
CA HIS A 112 9.08 0.74 11.02
C HIS A 112 10.00 1.48 11.99
N GLU A 113 11.03 2.15 11.48
CA GLU A 113 11.97 2.96 12.28
C GLU A 113 11.34 4.23 12.87
N GLN A 114 10.10 4.57 12.51
CA GLN A 114 9.39 5.73 13.08
C GLN A 114 8.65 5.42 14.39
N ASN A 115 8.57 4.14 14.79
CA ASN A 115 7.91 3.71 16.03
C ASN A 115 6.48 4.24 16.20
N TYR A 116 5.68 4.19 15.14
CA TYR A 116 4.25 4.50 15.27
C TYR A 116 3.52 3.39 16.03
N ASP A 117 2.76 3.74 17.07
CA ASP A 117 1.94 2.80 17.84
C ASP A 117 0.80 2.16 17.02
N ASN A 118 0.51 2.75 15.86
CA ASN A 118 -0.58 2.42 14.97
C ASN A 118 -0.11 2.09 13.55
N LEU A 119 1.09 1.52 13.44
CA LEU A 119 1.59 0.95 12.18
C LEU A 119 0.98 -0.42 11.95
N TYR A 120 0.39 -0.60 10.79
CA TYR A 120 -0.14 -1.86 10.28
C TYR A 120 0.63 -2.26 9.02
N ILE A 121 0.69 -3.56 8.77
CA ILE A 121 1.40 -4.12 7.62
C ILE A 121 0.52 -5.05 6.80
N PHE A 122 0.79 -5.12 5.50
CA PHE A 122 0.21 -6.13 4.62
C PHE A 122 0.66 -7.53 5.03
N ASN A 123 -0.27 -8.48 5.01
CA ASN A 123 -0.05 -9.87 5.36
C ASN A 123 -1.03 -10.79 4.62
N LYS A 124 -0.89 -12.11 4.81
CA LYS A 124 -1.87 -13.12 4.37
C LYS A 124 -2.57 -13.73 5.58
N SER A 125 -3.88 -13.90 5.47
CA SER A 125 -4.63 -14.74 6.40
C SER A 125 -4.70 -16.19 5.89
N SER A 126 -5.12 -17.11 6.76
CA SER A 126 -5.40 -18.50 6.36
C SER A 126 -6.74 -18.66 5.65
N ALA A 127 -7.59 -17.64 5.64
CA ALA A 127 -8.93 -17.67 5.09
C ALA A 127 -9.04 -16.81 3.83
N ILE A 128 -9.80 -17.29 2.86
CA ILE A 128 -10.10 -16.52 1.65
C ILE A 128 -11.02 -15.34 2.02
N LEU A 129 -10.81 -14.19 1.38
CA LEU A 129 -11.71 -13.06 1.50
C LEU A 129 -13.17 -13.45 1.18
N PRO A 130 -14.18 -12.94 1.91
CA PRO A 130 -15.58 -13.22 1.61
C PRO A 130 -15.92 -12.94 0.14
N TYR A 131 -16.63 -13.86 -0.51
CA TYR A 131 -16.87 -13.84 -1.97
C TYR A 131 -17.30 -12.47 -2.53
N LYS A 132 -18.27 -11.79 -1.88
CA LYS A 132 -18.75 -10.47 -2.32
C LYS A 132 -17.65 -9.42 -2.32
N LEU A 133 -16.75 -9.48 -1.34
CA LEU A 133 -15.64 -8.55 -1.22
C LEU A 133 -14.53 -8.89 -2.20
N LEU A 134 -14.17 -10.16 -2.32
CA LEU A 134 -13.18 -10.62 -3.30
C LEU A 134 -13.60 -10.22 -4.72
N ARG A 135 -14.89 -10.37 -5.08
CA ARG A 135 -15.41 -9.91 -6.37
C ARG A 135 -15.23 -8.41 -6.59
N LYS A 136 -15.48 -7.57 -5.57
CA LYS A 136 -15.23 -6.12 -5.66
C LYS A 136 -13.74 -5.82 -5.82
N LYS A 137 -12.87 -6.51 -5.09
CA LYS A 137 -11.42 -6.38 -5.18
C LYS A 137 -10.91 -6.78 -6.57
N LEU A 138 -11.41 -7.86 -7.15
CA LEU A 138 -11.06 -8.26 -8.52
C LEU A 138 -11.53 -7.24 -9.57
N ASN A 139 -12.70 -6.62 -9.37
CA ASN A 139 -13.16 -5.52 -10.22
C ASN A 139 -12.24 -4.29 -10.11
N LEU A 140 -11.78 -3.95 -8.90
CA LEU A 140 -10.78 -2.90 -8.69
C LEU A 140 -9.47 -3.22 -9.42
N LEU A 141 -8.94 -4.43 -9.23
CA LEU A 141 -7.70 -4.88 -9.88
C LEU A 141 -7.78 -4.89 -11.41
N SER A 142 -8.96 -5.10 -11.98
CA SER A 142 -9.16 -5.07 -13.44
C SER A 142 -8.89 -3.71 -14.09
N ILE A 143 -8.78 -2.63 -13.30
CA ILE A 143 -8.38 -1.30 -13.78
C ILE A 143 -6.91 -1.28 -14.20
N TYR A 144 -6.04 -2.04 -13.54
CA TYR A 144 -4.60 -2.10 -13.79
C TYR A 144 -4.27 -3.01 -14.98
N LYS A 145 -4.81 -2.68 -16.16
CA LYS A 145 -4.68 -3.47 -17.39
C LYS A 145 -3.23 -3.76 -17.76
N SER A 146 -2.33 -2.80 -17.54
CA SER A 146 -0.91 -2.95 -17.82
C SER A 146 -0.20 -3.99 -16.94
N GLN A 147 -0.82 -4.43 -15.83
CA GLN A 147 -0.21 -5.30 -14.81
C GLN A 147 -0.94 -6.62 -14.62
N ILE A 148 -2.04 -6.84 -15.35
CA ILE A 148 -2.79 -8.10 -15.26
C ILE A 148 -1.85 -9.27 -15.51
N LYS A 149 -1.18 -9.25 -16.66
CA LYS A 149 -0.13 -10.22 -16.99
C LYS A 149 1.16 -9.82 -16.30
N GLY A 150 1.68 -10.68 -15.44
CA GLY A 150 2.81 -10.36 -14.57
C GLY A 150 2.34 -10.23 -13.13
N ASN A 151 2.31 -9.02 -12.58
CA ASN A 151 2.11 -8.78 -11.14
C ASN A 151 0.80 -9.38 -10.62
N ILE A 152 -0.36 -9.03 -11.19
CA ILE A 152 -1.66 -9.42 -10.61
C ILE A 152 -1.88 -10.93 -10.68
N GLU A 153 -1.58 -11.56 -11.81
CA GLU A 153 -1.69 -13.03 -11.96
C GLU A 153 -0.72 -13.77 -11.02
N GLN A 154 0.52 -13.30 -10.89
CA GLN A 154 1.53 -13.94 -10.03
C GLN A 154 1.27 -13.75 -8.54
N LEU A 155 0.60 -12.66 -8.15
CA LEU A 155 0.33 -12.31 -6.76
C LEU A 155 -1.10 -12.65 -6.33
N MET A 156 -1.79 -13.54 -7.05
CA MET A 156 -3.17 -13.95 -6.75
C MET A 156 -3.34 -14.47 -5.32
N ASP A 157 -2.34 -15.13 -4.75
CA ASP A 157 -2.37 -15.57 -3.37
C ASP A 157 -2.46 -14.40 -2.38
N TYR A 158 -1.73 -13.31 -2.60
CA TYR A 158 -1.86 -12.09 -1.79
C TYR A 158 -3.22 -11.41 -1.99
N ILE A 159 -3.76 -11.52 -3.20
CA ILE A 159 -5.07 -10.93 -3.53
C ILE A 159 -6.19 -11.64 -2.78
N VAL A 160 -6.20 -12.97 -2.81
CA VAL A 160 -7.27 -13.83 -2.30
C VAL A 160 -7.24 -13.94 -0.78
N TYR A 161 -6.04 -13.95 -0.20
CA TYR A 161 -5.81 -14.11 1.25
C TYR A 161 -5.46 -12.80 1.95
N GLU A 162 -5.78 -11.65 1.37
CA GLU A 162 -5.45 -10.32 1.92
C GLU A 162 -5.77 -10.21 3.41
N SER A 163 -4.79 -9.73 4.17
CA SER A 163 -4.97 -9.27 5.53
C SER A 163 -4.10 -8.05 5.79
N VAL A 164 -4.57 -7.20 6.71
CA VAL A 164 -3.77 -6.12 7.31
C VAL A 164 -3.73 -6.37 8.80
N VAL A 165 -2.54 -6.35 9.40
CA VAL A 165 -2.34 -6.66 10.82
C VAL A 165 -1.55 -5.56 11.50
N LEU A 166 -1.83 -5.30 12.77
CA LEU A 166 -1.04 -4.36 13.57
C LEU A 166 0.38 -4.90 13.68
N TYR A 167 1.37 -4.06 13.38
CA TYR A 167 2.76 -4.38 13.64
C TYR A 167 3.02 -4.28 15.15
N VAL A 168 3.42 -5.39 15.76
CA VAL A 168 3.88 -5.43 17.14
C VAL A 168 5.39 -5.63 17.11
N ASN A 169 6.14 -4.62 17.56
CA ASN A 169 7.58 -4.77 17.68
C ASN A 169 7.88 -5.72 18.84
N HIS A 170 8.24 -6.97 18.54
CA HIS A 170 8.65 -7.94 19.54
C HIS A 170 10.02 -7.64 20.17
N SER A 171 10.61 -6.47 19.93
CA SER A 171 11.87 -6.04 20.55
C SER A 171 11.73 -5.64 22.04
N ILE A 172 10.65 -6.03 22.72
CA ILE A 172 10.51 -5.93 24.17
C ILE A 172 10.02 -7.28 24.71
N GLU A 173 10.83 -8.32 24.57
CA GLU A 173 10.86 -9.41 25.55
C GLU A 173 12.33 -9.78 25.83
N LEU A 174 12.77 -9.36 27.03
CA LEU A 174 14.01 -9.62 27.77
C LEU A 174 15.27 -8.81 27.39
#